data_AF-A0A421JU09-F1
#
_entry.id   AF-A0A421JU09-F1
#
_cell.length_a   1.000
_cell.length_b   1.000
_cell.length_c   1.000
_cell.angle_alpha   90.00
_cell.angle_beta   90.00
_cell.angle_gamma   90.00
#
_symmetry.space_group_name_H-M   'P 1'
#
loop_
_entity.id
_entity.type
_entity.pdbx_description
1 polymer ?
#
loop_
_entity_poly.entity_id
_entity_poly.type
_entity_poly.pdbx_seq_one_letter_code
_entity_poly.pdbx_strand_id
1 'polypeptide(L)'
;MDSSTNFDKIGVALWLCPRANSQLYDKLKTLMGSLNTLFPGQPPTFEPHITITTNIVIDLDDTNKTRDEVDRILSASAVALSSLPKNHDNLIRLGRVNSQRKFFKKLYFQVDNDPNLVSFARIIRELFVILPYDIEQENIKLNPHLYTKDSHGNVIKRKHSTKKHRLSSPTTQTNTTSPEAKQFDTTGLQYLATQKAAEWSNTEFDPHLSLVYSNIHPIDNALWRTIKTRISDYLNIDNIDNDDFNSSDSGLGWDGGVLKLVLCEGDVNDWIVLGSVDVH
;
A
#
# COMPACT_ATOMS: atom_id res chain seq x y z
N MET A 1 13.03 -26.98 -14.79
CA MET A 1 12.66 -25.63 -15.24
C MET A 1 11.69 -25.10 -14.22
N ASP A 2 12.23 -24.59 -13.12
CA ASP A 2 11.44 -24.13 -12.00
C ASP A 2 11.81 -22.66 -11.78
N SER A 3 10.94 -21.81 -12.28
CA SER A 3 10.94 -20.37 -12.02
C SER A 3 9.48 -19.97 -11.91
N SER A 4 8.79 -20.58 -10.96
CA SER A 4 7.63 -19.97 -10.34
C SER A 4 8.13 -18.64 -9.76
N THR A 5 7.82 -17.59 -10.50
CA THR A 5 8.07 -16.21 -10.10
C THR A 5 7.46 -16.02 -8.71
N ASN A 6 8.31 -15.83 -7.70
CA ASN A 6 7.94 -15.12 -6.49
C ASN A 6 7.37 -13.79 -6.97
N PHE A 7 6.04 -13.71 -7.10
CA PHE A 7 5.39 -12.42 -7.06
C PHE A 7 5.76 -11.89 -5.68
N ASP A 8 6.68 -10.93 -5.64
CA ASP A 8 6.94 -10.14 -4.44
C ASP A 8 5.59 -9.76 -3.85
N LYS A 9 5.24 -10.40 -2.74
CA LYS A 9 3.94 -10.22 -2.11
C LYS A 9 3.84 -8.74 -1.75
N ILE A 10 2.84 -8.05 -2.29
CA ILE A 10 2.57 -6.64 -1.99
C ILE A 10 2.19 -6.48 -0.50
N GLY A 11 1.66 -7.55 0.11
CA GLY A 11 1.24 -7.57 1.51
C GLY A 11 0.06 -6.64 1.74
N VAL A 12 0.02 -5.99 2.89
CA VAL A 12 -0.97 -4.94 3.15
C VAL A 12 -0.47 -3.61 2.59
N ALA A 13 -1.29 -2.95 1.78
CA ALA A 13 -1.02 -1.64 1.19
C ALA A 13 -1.96 -0.57 1.73
N LEU A 14 -1.46 0.67 1.85
CA LEU A 14 -2.30 1.85 2.06
C LEU A 14 -2.54 2.54 0.73
N TRP A 15 -3.82 2.68 0.38
CA TRP A 15 -4.27 3.37 -0.82
C TRP A 15 -4.92 4.70 -0.48
N LEU A 16 -4.67 5.71 -1.31
CA LEU A 16 -5.44 6.95 -1.35
C LEU A 16 -6.31 6.95 -2.61
N CYS A 17 -7.61 6.84 -2.41
CA CYS A 17 -8.61 6.83 -3.48
C CYS A 17 -9.29 8.21 -3.59
N PRO A 18 -9.67 8.67 -4.80
CA PRO A 18 -10.58 9.79 -4.92
C PRO A 18 -11.92 9.45 -4.26
N ARG A 19 -12.64 10.46 -3.76
CA ARG A 19 -13.90 10.26 -3.04
C ARG A 19 -14.90 9.48 -3.88
N ALA A 20 -15.49 8.43 -3.30
CA ALA A 20 -16.55 7.67 -3.95
C ALA A 20 -17.73 8.58 -4.32
N ASN A 21 -18.36 8.32 -5.47
CA ASN A 21 -19.43 9.14 -6.06
C ASN A 21 -19.03 10.59 -6.40
N SER A 22 -17.73 10.91 -6.42
CA SER A 22 -17.26 12.15 -7.04
C SER A 22 -17.23 11.99 -8.56
N GLN A 23 -17.44 13.10 -9.27
CA GLN A 23 -17.36 13.10 -10.74
C GLN A 23 -16.02 12.55 -11.25
N LEU A 24 -14.93 12.83 -10.54
CA LEU A 24 -13.60 12.32 -10.88
C LEU A 24 -13.51 10.80 -10.71
N TYR A 25 -13.95 10.26 -9.57
CA TYR A 25 -13.94 8.82 -9.31
C TYR A 25 -14.74 8.07 -10.37
N ASP A 26 -15.94 8.53 -10.70
CA ASP A 26 -16.82 7.88 -11.67
C ASP A 26 -16.24 7.92 -13.09
N LYS A 27 -15.65 9.07 -13.48
CA LYS A 27 -14.92 9.20 -14.75
C LYS A 27 -13.73 8.23 -14.81
N LEU A 28 -12.88 8.20 -13.80
CA LEU A 28 -11.72 7.31 -13.78
C LEU A 28 -12.14 5.85 -13.83
N LYS A 29 -13.13 5.45 -13.03
CA LYS A 29 -13.61 4.06 -12.99
C LYS A 29 -14.22 3.61 -14.33
N THR A 30 -14.98 4.49 -14.98
CA THR A 30 -15.55 4.24 -16.31
C THR A 30 -14.46 4.14 -17.38
N LEU A 31 -13.49 5.06 -17.34
CA LEU A 31 -12.34 5.04 -18.25
C LEU A 31 -11.54 3.74 -18.10
N MET A 32 -11.21 3.34 -16.87
CA MET A 32 -10.49 2.09 -16.58
C MET A 32 -11.24 0.88 -17.13
N GLY A 33 -12.55 0.80 -16.88
CA GLY A 33 -13.39 -0.28 -17.43
C GLY A 33 -13.41 -0.30 -18.96
N SER A 34 -13.49 0.88 -19.59
CA SER A 34 -13.41 1.00 -21.05
C SER A 34 -12.04 0.58 -21.58
N LEU A 35 -10.94 0.99 -20.94
CA LEU A 35 -9.58 0.63 -21.35
C LEU A 35 -9.33 -0.87 -21.22
N ASN A 36 -9.86 -1.54 -20.19
CA ASN A 36 -9.74 -2.98 -20.02
C ASN A 36 -10.22 -3.77 -21.25
N THR A 37 -11.23 -3.28 -21.98
CA THR A 37 -11.74 -3.92 -23.22
C THR A 37 -10.72 -3.97 -24.36
N LEU A 38 -9.68 -3.13 -24.31
CA LEU A 38 -8.62 -3.09 -25.32
C LEU A 38 -7.53 -4.13 -25.11
N PHE A 39 -7.48 -4.76 -23.93
CA PHE A 39 -6.43 -5.69 -23.55
C PHE A 39 -6.98 -7.13 -23.54
N PRO A 40 -6.37 -8.08 -24.27
CA PRO A 40 -6.73 -9.50 -24.17
C PRO A 40 -6.51 -10.07 -22.76
N GLY A 41 -7.23 -11.15 -22.47
CA GLY A 41 -7.08 -11.91 -21.22
C GLY A 41 -7.87 -11.39 -20.03
N GLN A 42 -8.80 -10.45 -20.24
CA GLN A 42 -9.65 -9.85 -19.20
C GLN A 42 -8.82 -9.34 -18.00
N PRO A 43 -8.14 -8.19 -18.16
CA PRO A 43 -7.43 -7.56 -17.05
C PRO A 43 -8.29 -7.47 -15.78
N PRO A 44 -7.70 -7.65 -14.59
CA PRO A 44 -8.45 -7.53 -13.35
C PRO A 44 -9.03 -6.12 -13.19
N THR A 45 -10.17 -6.05 -12.51
CA THR A 45 -10.79 -4.77 -12.18
C THR A 45 -10.38 -4.34 -10.79
N PHE A 46 -10.04 -3.06 -10.64
CA PHE A 46 -9.68 -2.46 -9.36
C PHE A 46 -10.15 -1.01 -9.32
N GLU A 47 -10.16 -0.41 -8.13
CA GLU A 47 -10.58 0.98 -7.96
C GLU A 47 -9.46 1.97 -8.34
N PRO A 48 -9.79 3.19 -8.81
CA PRO A 48 -8.76 4.21 -8.99
C PRO A 48 -8.13 4.55 -7.63
N HIS A 49 -6.80 4.42 -7.53
CA HIS A 49 -6.06 4.67 -6.30
C HIS A 49 -4.61 5.07 -6.57
N ILE A 50 -4.01 5.78 -5.60
CA ILE A 50 -2.56 5.94 -5.47
C ILE A 50 -2.10 5.03 -4.33
N THR A 51 -1.11 4.19 -4.58
CA THR A 51 -0.48 3.40 -3.51
C THR A 51 0.50 4.28 -2.75
N ILE A 52 0.24 4.51 -1.46
CA ILE A 52 1.08 5.34 -0.58
C ILE A 52 2.28 4.53 -0.07
N THR A 53 2.02 3.31 0.42
CA THR A 53 3.07 2.35 0.76
C THR A 53 2.49 0.94 0.73
N THR A 54 3.38 -0.05 0.67
CA THR A 54 3.10 -1.48 0.71
C THR A 54 3.83 -2.12 1.90
N ASN A 55 3.54 -3.40 2.17
CA ASN A 55 4.13 -4.17 3.26
C ASN A 55 3.90 -3.58 4.66
N ILE A 56 2.72 -3.00 4.90
CA ILE A 56 2.31 -2.56 6.23
C ILE A 56 2.20 -3.78 7.15
N VAL A 57 2.83 -3.68 8.32
CA VAL A 57 2.87 -4.76 9.32
C VAL A 57 1.55 -4.79 10.08
N ILE A 58 0.77 -5.87 9.93
CA ILE A 58 -0.48 -6.13 10.64
C ILE A 58 -0.52 -7.59 11.09
N ASP A 59 -1.00 -7.86 12.30
CA ASP A 59 -1.31 -9.20 12.77
C ASP A 59 -2.65 -9.67 12.15
N LEU A 60 -2.57 -10.53 11.14
CA LEU A 60 -3.72 -11.11 10.44
C LEU A 60 -4.23 -12.41 11.09
N ASP A 61 -3.53 -12.95 12.09
CA ASP A 61 -3.87 -14.22 12.76
C ASP A 61 -4.98 -14.06 13.81
N ASP A 62 -5.14 -12.85 14.36
CA ASP A 62 -6.09 -12.53 15.43
C ASP A 62 -7.03 -11.41 14.99
N THR A 63 -8.26 -11.77 14.61
CA THR A 63 -9.26 -10.86 14.04
C THR A 63 -9.52 -9.61 14.91
N ASN A 64 -9.50 -9.74 16.24
CA ASN A 64 -9.75 -8.59 17.10
C ASN A 64 -8.57 -7.62 17.04
N LYS A 65 -7.33 -8.13 17.10
CA LYS A 65 -6.14 -7.29 16.95
C LYS A 65 -6.01 -6.71 15.56
N THR A 66 -6.33 -7.48 14.52
CA THR A 66 -6.35 -6.98 13.14
C THR A 66 -7.22 -5.74 13.04
N ARG A 67 -8.44 -5.77 13.58
CA ARG A 67 -9.35 -4.63 13.54
C ARG A 67 -8.79 -3.42 14.28
N ASP A 68 -8.30 -3.62 15.50
CA ASP A 68 -7.75 -2.52 16.31
C ASP A 68 -6.50 -1.90 15.66
N GLU A 69 -5.65 -2.70 15.02
CA GLU A 69 -4.49 -2.22 14.26
C GLU A 69 -4.90 -1.46 12.99
N VAL A 70 -5.87 -1.97 12.23
CA VAL A 70 -6.43 -1.30 11.05
C VAL A 70 -6.98 0.08 11.44
N ASP A 71 -7.80 0.15 12.50
CA ASP A 71 -8.37 1.41 12.98
C ASP A 71 -7.29 2.40 13.43
N ARG A 72 -6.27 1.91 14.15
CA ARG A 72 -5.13 2.72 14.59
C ARG A 72 -4.34 3.29 13.42
N ILE A 73 -4.02 2.46 12.42
CA ILE A 73 -3.24 2.87 11.25
C ILE A 73 -4.02 3.88 10.42
N LEU A 74 -5.30 3.63 10.14
CA LEU A 74 -6.15 4.53 9.37
C LEU A 74 -6.35 5.86 10.09
N SER A 75 -6.62 5.84 11.40
CA SER A 75 -6.78 7.06 12.21
C SER A 75 -5.50 7.90 12.21
N ALA A 76 -4.35 7.28 12.46
CA ALA A 76 -3.06 7.96 12.42
C ALA A 76 -2.74 8.51 11.02
N SER A 77 -3.08 7.76 9.97
CA SER A 77 -2.88 8.21 8.58
C SER A 77 -3.77 9.40 8.23
N ALA A 78 -5.03 9.39 8.64
CA ALA A 78 -5.96 10.51 8.45
C ALA A 78 -5.46 11.78 9.18
N VAL A 79 -4.99 11.63 10.42
CA VAL A 79 -4.40 12.74 11.18
C VAL A 79 -3.13 13.26 10.51
N ALA A 80 -2.23 12.38 10.08
CA ALA A 80 -0.99 12.77 9.39
C ALA A 80 -1.30 13.56 8.12
N LEU A 81 -2.22 13.07 7.28
CA LEU A 81 -2.64 13.75 6.06
C LEU A 81 -3.26 15.12 6.34
N SER A 82 -4.17 15.19 7.33
CA SER A 82 -4.85 16.43 7.72
C SER A 82 -3.90 17.48 8.33
N SER A 83 -2.75 17.04 8.84
CA SER A 83 -1.73 17.91 9.44
C SER A 83 -0.77 18.54 8.43
N LEU A 84 -0.82 18.11 7.16
CA LEU A 84 0.06 18.64 6.13
C LEU A 84 -0.32 20.10 5.79
N PRO A 85 0.65 20.92 5.38
CA PRO A 85 0.37 22.26 4.89
C PRO A 85 -0.62 22.23 3.70
N LYS A 86 -1.62 23.09 3.70
CA LYS A 86 -2.59 23.22 2.59
C LYS A 86 -2.13 24.27 1.55
N ASN A 87 -0.86 24.20 1.17
CA ASN A 87 -0.21 25.14 0.25
C ASN A 87 -0.09 24.60 -1.19
N HIS A 88 -0.92 23.63 -1.54
CA HIS A 88 -1.05 23.04 -2.88
C HIS A 88 -2.48 23.24 -3.38
N ASP A 89 -2.67 23.25 -4.70
CA ASP A 89 -4.02 23.31 -5.30
C ASP A 89 -4.74 21.96 -5.18
N ASN A 90 -4.02 20.87 -5.48
CA ASN A 90 -4.47 19.49 -5.32
C ASN A 90 -3.29 18.65 -4.84
N LEU A 91 -3.51 17.83 -3.82
CA LEU A 91 -2.48 16.91 -3.33
C LEU A 91 -2.07 15.90 -4.39
N ILE A 92 -3.05 15.43 -5.18
CA ILE A 92 -2.81 14.55 -6.32
C ILE A 92 -3.07 15.31 -7.61
N ARG A 93 -2.08 15.32 -8.50
CA ARG A 93 -2.17 15.84 -9.86
C ARG A 93 -1.78 14.77 -10.85
N LEU A 94 -2.69 14.40 -11.74
CA LEU A 94 -2.44 13.41 -12.79
C LEU A 94 -1.75 14.11 -13.97
N GLY A 95 -0.57 13.61 -14.35
CA GLY A 95 0.21 14.08 -15.48
C GLY A 95 0.01 13.20 -16.71
N ARG A 96 1.08 13.01 -17.49
CA ARG A 96 1.01 12.20 -18.71
C ARG A 96 0.61 10.75 -18.47
N VAL A 97 0.08 10.13 -19.52
CA VAL A 97 -0.14 8.67 -19.56
C VAL A 97 1.14 7.97 -20.03
N ASN A 98 1.51 6.91 -19.33
CA ASN A 98 2.71 6.15 -19.64
C ASN A 98 2.45 4.63 -19.53
N SER A 99 3.39 3.83 -20.05
CA SER A 99 3.34 2.37 -19.99
C SER A 99 4.70 1.76 -19.64
N GLN A 100 4.71 0.63 -18.94
CA GLN A 100 5.92 -0.13 -18.66
C GLN A 100 5.75 -1.63 -18.90
N ARG A 101 6.84 -2.39 -18.85
CA ARG A 101 6.83 -3.85 -18.96
C ARG A 101 6.13 -4.54 -17.79
N LYS A 102 6.18 -3.96 -16.58
CA LYS A 102 5.66 -4.54 -15.32
C LYS A 102 4.14 -4.69 -15.34
N PHE A 103 3.63 -5.76 -14.73
CA PHE A 103 2.19 -6.07 -14.65
C PHE A 103 1.39 -4.94 -13.95
N PHE A 104 1.82 -4.55 -12.74
CA PHE A 104 1.16 -3.52 -11.93
C PHE A 104 1.44 -2.07 -12.41
N LYS A 105 2.27 -1.88 -13.43
CA LYS A 105 2.58 -0.55 -13.99
C LYS A 105 2.45 -0.56 -15.51
N LYS A 106 1.45 -1.29 -16.02
CA LYS A 106 1.28 -1.50 -17.46
C LYS A 106 0.81 -0.24 -18.17
N LEU A 107 -0.30 0.34 -17.73
CA LEU A 107 -0.83 1.60 -18.23
C LEU A 107 -1.24 2.44 -17.02
N TYR A 108 -0.75 3.66 -16.93
CA TYR A 108 -0.96 4.49 -15.73
C TYR A 108 -0.82 5.98 -16.07
N PHE A 109 -1.44 6.82 -15.25
CA PHE A 109 -1.09 8.23 -15.16
C PHE A 109 0.10 8.40 -14.23
N GLN A 110 1.09 9.20 -14.65
CA GLN A 110 2.07 9.74 -13.72
C GLN A 110 1.40 10.67 -12.72
N VAL A 111 1.90 10.71 -11.50
CA VAL A 111 1.45 11.66 -10.48
C VAL A 111 2.59 12.58 -10.14
N ASP A 112 2.28 13.86 -9.94
CA ASP A 112 3.25 14.85 -9.52
C ASP A 112 3.88 14.45 -8.17
N ASN A 113 5.18 14.70 -8.02
CA ASN A 113 5.90 14.46 -6.78
C ASN A 113 5.68 15.63 -5.81
N ASP A 114 4.43 15.89 -5.48
CA ASP A 114 4.05 16.95 -4.55
C ASP A 114 4.77 16.74 -3.20
N PRO A 115 5.46 17.76 -2.64
CA PRO A 115 6.21 17.62 -1.40
C PRO A 115 5.38 17.10 -0.23
N ASN A 116 4.09 17.43 -0.16
CA ASN A 116 3.21 16.96 0.90
C ASN A 116 2.81 15.50 0.67
N LEU A 117 2.56 15.07 -0.57
CA LEU A 117 2.33 13.66 -0.88
C LEU A 117 3.56 12.80 -0.54
N VAL A 118 4.75 13.25 -0.91
CA VAL A 118 6.02 12.55 -0.60
C VAL A 118 6.25 12.52 0.92
N SER A 119 6.02 13.63 1.61
CA SER A 119 6.12 13.72 3.07
C SER A 119 5.16 12.75 3.75
N PHE A 120 3.91 12.71 3.29
CA PHE A 120 2.90 11.78 3.79
C PHE A 120 3.34 10.32 3.63
N ALA A 121 3.72 9.91 2.41
CA ALA A 121 4.17 8.55 2.15
C ALA A 121 5.37 8.15 3.01
N ARG A 122 6.33 9.06 3.19
CA ARG A 122 7.48 8.88 4.08
C ARG A 122 7.04 8.62 5.53
N ILE A 123 6.17 9.46 6.09
CA ILE A 123 5.69 9.32 7.48
C ILE A 123 5.00 7.96 7.68
N ILE A 124 4.10 7.59 6.77
CA ILE A 124 3.35 6.33 6.88
C ILE A 124 4.30 5.13 6.79
N ARG A 125 5.25 5.15 5.85
CA ARG A 125 6.21 4.04 5.70
C ARG A 125 7.15 3.91 6.89
N GLU A 126 7.60 5.03 7.46
CA GLU A 126 8.40 5.03 8.69
C GLU A 126 7.63 4.32 9.82
N LEU A 127 6.41 4.78 10.10
CA LEU A 127 5.64 4.37 11.27
C LEU A 127 5.07 2.95 11.18
N PHE A 128 4.71 2.49 9.98
CA PHE A 128 3.92 1.27 9.81
C PHE A 128 4.60 0.16 9.00
N VAL A 129 5.77 0.44 8.44
CA VAL A 129 6.55 -0.56 7.68
C VAL A 129 7.93 -0.72 8.32
N ILE A 130 8.74 0.35 8.30
CA ILE A 130 10.17 0.24 8.63
C ILE A 130 10.36 0.09 10.14
N LEU A 131 9.78 0.97 10.95
CA LEU A 131 9.98 0.92 12.40
C LEU A 131 9.42 -0.36 13.04
N PRO A 132 8.18 -0.81 12.73
CA PRO A 132 7.67 -2.07 13.27
C PRO A 132 8.52 -3.28 12.86
N TYR A 133 8.98 -3.31 11.60
CA TYR A 133 9.87 -4.37 11.11
C TYR A 133 11.20 -4.39 11.88
N ASP A 134 11.85 -3.24 12.02
CA ASP A 134 13.14 -3.13 12.73
C ASP A 134 13.00 -3.51 14.22
N ILE A 135 11.91 -3.10 14.87
CA ILE A 135 11.59 -3.51 16.25
C ILE A 135 11.42 -5.02 16.34
N GLU A 136 10.68 -5.64 15.42
CA GLU A 136 10.46 -7.09 15.43
C GLU A 136 11.77 -7.86 15.21
N GLN A 137 12.63 -7.40 14.30
CA GLN A 137 13.95 -8.01 14.09
C GLN A 137 14.83 -7.91 15.34
N GLU A 138 14.82 -6.78 16.03
CA GLU A 138 15.57 -6.63 17.27
C GLU A 138 14.99 -7.48 18.39
N ASN A 139 13.67 -7.61 18.46
CA ASN A 139 12.99 -8.48 19.41
C ASN A 139 13.32 -9.97 19.16
N ILE A 140 13.43 -10.40 17.90
CA ILE A 140 13.88 -11.76 17.55
C ILE A 140 15.31 -12.02 18.04
N LYS A 141 16.22 -11.05 17.90
CA LYS A 141 17.62 -11.18 18.36
C LYS A 141 17.73 -11.24 19.88
N LEU A 142 16.99 -10.38 20.58
CA LEU A 142 17.08 -10.26 22.04
C LEU A 142 16.24 -11.31 22.77
N ASN A 143 15.15 -11.76 22.17
CA ASN A 143 14.17 -12.68 22.75
C ASN A 143 13.93 -13.93 21.87
N PRO A 144 14.97 -14.66 21.44
CA PRO A 144 14.82 -15.77 20.48
C PRO A 144 13.94 -16.91 21.02
N HIS A 145 13.82 -17.03 22.35
CA HIS A 145 12.97 -18.01 23.02
C HIS A 145 11.47 -17.81 22.78
N LEU A 146 11.04 -16.60 22.38
CA LEU A 146 9.66 -16.28 22.00
C LEU A 146 9.33 -16.72 20.58
N TYR A 147 10.32 -17.20 19.82
CA TYR A 147 10.19 -17.52 18.41
C TYR A 147 10.48 -19.00 18.13
N THR A 148 9.90 -19.51 17.05
CA THR A 148 10.16 -20.85 16.52
C THR A 148 10.14 -20.80 15.01
N LYS A 149 10.68 -21.82 14.34
CA LYS A 149 10.53 -21.97 12.89
C LYS A 149 9.30 -22.81 12.58
N ASP A 150 8.54 -22.42 11.56
CA ASP A 150 7.45 -23.23 11.02
C ASP A 150 7.99 -24.36 10.11
N SER A 151 7.09 -25.14 9.51
CA SER A 151 7.44 -26.23 8.57
C SER A 151 8.14 -25.76 7.30
N HIS A 152 8.07 -24.47 6.99
CA HIS A 152 8.69 -23.83 5.82
C HIS A 152 9.97 -23.07 6.19
N GLY A 153 10.39 -23.10 7.47
CA GLY A 153 11.59 -22.43 7.96
C GLY A 153 11.39 -20.96 8.35
N ASN A 154 10.16 -20.43 8.28
CA ASN A 154 9.85 -19.05 8.65
C ASN A 154 9.85 -18.88 10.16
N VAL A 155 10.40 -17.76 10.65
CA VAL A 155 10.40 -17.43 12.07
C VAL A 155 9.01 -16.92 12.45
N ILE A 156 8.31 -17.66 13.30
CA ILE A 156 6.99 -17.31 13.83
C ILE A 156 7.06 -17.15 15.35
N LYS A 157 6.23 -16.26 15.89
CA LYS A 157 6.08 -16.09 17.33
C LYS A 157 5.40 -17.32 17.93
N ARG A 158 5.93 -17.86 19.02
CA ARG A 158 5.35 -19.01 19.71
C ARG A 158 3.99 -18.61 20.29
N LYS A 159 2.91 -19.27 19.85
CA LYS A 159 1.60 -19.11 20.48
C LYS A 159 1.69 -19.66 21.90
N HIS A 160 1.38 -18.84 22.91
CA HIS A 160 1.21 -19.33 24.27
C HIS A 160 0.04 -20.31 24.25
N SER A 161 0.32 -21.61 24.43
CA SER A 161 -0.72 -22.61 24.62
C SER A 161 -1.47 -22.26 25.89
N THR A 162 -2.65 -21.66 25.76
CA THR A 162 -3.64 -21.65 26.82
C THR A 162 -4.08 -23.09 27.02
N LYS A 163 -3.37 -23.82 27.88
CA LYS A 163 -3.86 -25.10 28.39
C LYS A 163 -5.20 -24.84 29.07
N LYS A 164 -6.30 -25.22 28.40
CA LYS A 164 -7.60 -25.44 29.05
C LYS A 164 -7.36 -26.44 30.17
N HIS A 165 -7.37 -25.94 31.41
CA HIS A 165 -7.21 -26.74 32.61
C HIS A 165 -8.44 -27.67 32.72
N ARG A 166 -8.26 -28.96 32.39
CA ARG A 166 -9.13 -30.01 32.95
C ARG A 166 -8.78 -30.11 34.44
N LEU A 167 -9.80 -30.00 35.29
CA LEU A 167 -9.71 -30.26 36.72
C LEU A 167 -9.22 -31.69 36.97
N SER A 168 -8.07 -31.84 37.63
CA SER A 168 -7.86 -32.88 38.65
C SER A 168 -6.47 -32.77 39.27
N SER A 169 -6.49 -32.52 40.58
CA SER A 169 -5.49 -32.89 41.62
C SER A 169 -4.31 -31.93 41.88
N PRO A 170 -4.07 -31.57 43.18
CA PRO A 170 -2.97 -30.72 43.61
C PRO A 170 -1.74 -31.58 43.91
N THR A 171 -0.54 -31.13 43.54
CA THR A 171 0.72 -31.18 44.33
C THR A 171 1.87 -30.74 43.42
N THR A 172 2.77 -29.92 43.97
CA THR A 172 4.01 -29.39 43.38
C THR A 172 3.86 -28.06 42.64
N GLN A 173 3.92 -26.97 43.40
CA GLN A 173 4.25 -25.64 42.89
C GLN A 173 5.71 -25.64 42.43
N THR A 174 5.93 -25.92 41.15
CA THR A 174 7.12 -25.42 40.47
C THR A 174 6.78 -24.03 39.96
N ASN A 175 7.47 -23.03 40.49
CA ASN A 175 7.49 -21.67 39.93
C ASN A 175 8.15 -21.75 38.54
N THR A 176 7.37 -22.08 37.52
CA THR A 176 7.73 -21.83 36.13
C THR A 176 7.45 -20.35 35.84
N THR A 177 8.36 -19.49 36.29
CA THR A 177 8.52 -18.15 35.72
C THR A 177 8.77 -18.33 34.23
N SER A 178 7.75 -18.07 33.42
CA SER A 178 7.91 -17.85 31.98
C SER A 178 9.00 -16.79 31.79
N PRO A 179 10.01 -17.01 30.94
CA PRO A 179 11.05 -16.03 30.71
C PRO A 179 10.41 -14.74 30.22
N GLU A 180 10.59 -13.68 31.00
CA GLU A 180 10.04 -12.36 30.72
C GLU A 180 10.80 -11.74 29.54
N ALA A 181 10.09 -11.12 28.61
CA ALA A 181 10.69 -10.54 27.42
C ALA A 181 11.65 -9.41 27.82
N LYS A 182 12.90 -9.46 27.35
CA LYS A 182 13.88 -8.40 27.54
C LYS A 182 13.41 -7.16 26.79
N GLN A 183 13.11 -6.10 27.53
CA GLN A 183 12.80 -4.78 26.97
C GLN A 183 14.08 -4.12 26.43
N PHE A 184 13.94 -3.29 25.41
CA PHE A 184 15.04 -2.53 24.81
C PHE A 184 14.57 -1.14 24.37
N ASP A 185 15.52 -0.21 24.32
CA ASP A 185 15.27 1.15 23.86
C ASP A 185 15.09 1.18 22.33
N THR A 186 14.00 1.80 21.88
CA THR A 186 13.64 1.92 20.46
C THR A 186 14.10 3.23 19.82
N THR A 187 14.65 4.18 20.60
CA THR A 187 15.03 5.52 20.11
C THR A 187 16.04 5.45 18.97
N GLY A 188 17.05 4.58 19.08
CA GLY A 188 18.03 4.35 18.01
C GLY A 188 17.41 3.77 16.73
N LEU A 189 16.42 2.88 16.88
CA LEU A 189 15.70 2.30 15.74
C LEU A 189 14.80 3.33 15.05
N GLN A 190 14.15 4.20 15.82
CA GLN A 190 13.36 5.30 15.28
C GLN A 190 14.21 6.21 14.37
N TYR A 191 15.38 6.64 14.87
CA TYR A 191 16.29 7.47 14.06
C TYR A 191 16.75 6.80 12.76
N LEU A 192 17.02 5.49 12.80
CA LEU A 192 17.37 4.73 11.60
C LEU A 192 16.16 4.58 10.66
N ALA A 193 14.97 4.35 11.19
CA ALA A 193 13.74 4.23 10.42
C ALA A 193 13.42 5.53 9.68
N THR A 194 13.57 6.69 10.34
CA THR A 194 13.40 8.01 9.73
C THR A 194 14.33 8.23 8.53
N GLN A 195 15.59 7.79 8.63
CA GLN A 195 16.56 7.91 7.53
C GLN A 195 16.23 6.97 6.37
N LYS A 196 15.92 5.70 6.67
CA LYS A 196 15.50 4.72 5.65
C LYS A 196 14.25 5.17 4.91
N ALA A 197 13.27 5.72 5.64
CA ALA A 197 12.04 6.24 5.04
C ALA A 197 12.33 7.46 4.13
N ALA A 198 13.24 8.34 4.54
CA ALA A 198 13.68 9.47 3.74
C ALA A 198 14.34 9.03 2.43
N GLU A 199 15.28 8.09 2.52
CA GLU A 199 15.97 7.53 1.36
C GLU A 199 14.96 6.90 0.40
N TRP A 200 14.10 6.01 0.90
CA TRP A 200 13.05 5.37 0.11
C TRP A 200 12.15 6.38 -0.60
N SER A 201 11.73 7.45 0.10
CA SER A 201 10.84 8.47 -0.50
C SER A 201 11.50 9.24 -1.65
N ASN A 202 12.84 9.32 -1.67
CA ASN A 202 13.59 10.02 -2.72
C ASN A 202 13.97 9.11 -3.88
N THR A 203 14.18 7.81 -3.64
CA THR A 203 14.77 6.90 -4.63
C THR A 203 13.80 5.86 -5.18
N GLU A 204 12.75 5.52 -4.44
CA GLU A 204 11.85 4.40 -4.76
C GLU A 204 10.38 4.80 -4.85
N PHE A 205 9.94 5.82 -4.09
CA PHE A 205 8.56 6.28 -4.16
C PHE A 205 8.26 6.94 -5.51
N ASP A 206 7.34 6.35 -6.26
CA ASP A 206 7.01 6.72 -7.64
C ASP A 206 5.47 6.69 -7.77
N PRO A 207 4.78 7.74 -7.29
CA PRO A 207 3.34 7.78 -7.24
C PRO A 207 2.76 7.74 -8.66
N HIS A 208 1.73 6.93 -8.83
CA HIS A 208 1.03 6.78 -10.10
C HIS A 208 -0.39 6.28 -9.87
N LEU A 209 -1.28 6.60 -10.81
CA LEU A 209 -2.62 6.00 -10.86
C LEU A 209 -2.65 4.96 -11.97
N SER A 210 -2.72 3.70 -11.59
CA SER A 210 -2.83 2.61 -12.56
C SER A 210 -4.19 2.59 -13.24
N LEU A 211 -4.17 2.42 -14.56
CA LEU A 211 -5.37 2.35 -15.40
C LEU A 211 -5.70 0.91 -15.80
N VAL A 212 -4.66 0.11 -16.08
CA VAL A 212 -4.79 -1.30 -16.47
C VAL A 212 -3.61 -2.10 -15.91
N TYR A 213 -3.89 -3.30 -15.41
CA TYR A 213 -2.86 -4.32 -15.12
C TYR A 213 -2.86 -5.39 -16.19
N SER A 214 -1.73 -5.63 -16.84
CA SER A 214 -1.65 -6.64 -17.90
C SER A 214 -0.21 -7.07 -18.15
N ASN A 215 -0.04 -8.28 -18.70
CA ASN A 215 1.26 -8.82 -19.11
C ASN A 215 1.65 -8.42 -20.54
N ILE A 216 0.77 -7.75 -21.29
CA ILE A 216 1.03 -7.39 -22.69
C ILE A 216 2.22 -6.44 -22.77
N HIS A 217 3.26 -6.83 -23.51
CA HIS A 217 4.40 -5.98 -23.78
C HIS A 217 5.11 -6.42 -25.06
N PRO A 218 5.50 -5.48 -25.95
CA PRO A 218 5.18 -4.05 -25.91
C PRO A 218 3.70 -3.78 -26.24
N ILE A 219 3.21 -2.59 -25.89
CA ILE A 219 1.95 -2.06 -26.47
C ILE A 219 2.31 -1.57 -27.87
N ASP A 220 1.68 -2.10 -28.90
CA ASP A 220 1.95 -1.67 -30.28
C ASP A 220 1.41 -0.25 -30.54
N ASN A 221 1.93 0.39 -31.59
CA ASN A 221 1.60 1.78 -31.91
C ASN A 221 0.11 2.00 -32.25
N ALA A 222 -0.59 1.00 -32.80
CA ALA A 222 -2.01 1.14 -33.13
C ALA A 222 -2.87 1.09 -31.86
N LEU A 223 -2.57 0.13 -30.96
CA LEU A 223 -3.19 0.05 -29.65
C LEU A 223 -2.89 1.31 -28.82
N TRP A 224 -1.65 1.79 -28.83
CA TRP A 224 -1.26 3.01 -28.11
C TRP A 224 -2.02 4.27 -28.58
N ARG A 225 -2.19 4.45 -29.90
CA ARG A 225 -3.02 5.54 -30.44
C ARG A 225 -4.46 5.43 -29.99
N THR A 226 -5.02 4.22 -30.03
CA THR A 226 -6.40 3.96 -29.56
C THR A 226 -6.57 4.30 -28.08
N ILE A 227 -5.61 3.91 -27.24
CA ILE A 227 -5.58 4.26 -25.82
C ILE A 227 -5.58 5.78 -25.63
N LYS A 228 -4.67 6.48 -26.31
CA LYS A 228 -4.57 7.94 -26.22
C LYS A 228 -5.85 8.64 -26.64
N THR A 229 -6.38 8.34 -27.82
CA THR A 229 -7.65 8.93 -28.29
C THR A 229 -8.77 8.71 -27.28
N ARG A 230 -8.90 7.48 -26.74
CA ARG A 230 -9.93 7.18 -25.75
C ARG A 230 -9.79 7.98 -24.46
N ILE A 231 -8.56 8.14 -23.96
CA ILE A 231 -8.30 8.96 -22.77
C ILE A 231 -8.59 10.43 -23.05
N SER A 232 -8.17 10.93 -24.22
CA SER A 232 -8.31 12.32 -24.66
C SER A 232 -9.77 12.71 -24.75
N ASP A 233 -10.54 11.90 -25.48
CA ASP A 233 -11.95 12.13 -25.74
C ASP A 233 -12.78 12.04 -24.44
N TYR A 234 -12.46 11.07 -23.59
CA TYR A 234 -13.27 10.81 -22.39
C TYR A 234 -13.00 11.80 -21.25
N LEU A 235 -11.74 12.20 -21.08
CA LEU A 235 -11.34 13.14 -20.02
C LEU A 235 -11.32 14.60 -20.50
N ASN A 236 -11.46 14.83 -21.81
CA ASN A 236 -11.33 16.14 -22.44
C ASN A 236 -9.95 16.78 -22.15
N ILE A 237 -8.88 16.00 -22.38
CA ILE A 237 -7.48 16.41 -22.19
C ILE A 237 -6.81 16.47 -23.55
N ASP A 238 -6.42 17.66 -24.01
CA ASP A 238 -5.89 17.87 -25.37
C ASP A 238 -4.48 17.30 -25.56
N ASN A 239 -3.67 17.24 -24.51
CA ASN A 239 -2.30 16.74 -24.59
C ASN A 239 -1.96 15.75 -23.46
N ILE A 240 -2.20 14.47 -23.74
CA ILE A 240 -1.91 13.35 -22.84
C ILE A 240 -0.42 13.10 -22.62
N ASP A 241 0.43 13.59 -23.52
CA ASP A 241 1.88 13.43 -23.44
C ASP A 241 2.56 14.60 -22.71
N ASN A 242 1.79 15.60 -22.26
CA ASN A 242 2.37 16.76 -21.61
C ASN A 242 2.94 16.38 -20.23
N ASP A 243 4.23 16.66 -20.05
CA ASP A 243 4.94 16.51 -18.78
C ASP A 243 4.84 17.75 -17.90
N ASP A 244 4.35 18.87 -18.45
CA ASP A 244 4.19 20.09 -17.68
C ASP A 244 2.98 19.97 -16.77
N PHE A 245 3.21 19.76 -15.49
CA PHE A 245 2.15 19.80 -14.49
C PHE A 245 1.61 21.23 -14.29
N ASN A 246 2.38 22.28 -14.60
CA ASN A 246 2.07 23.69 -14.30
C ASN A 246 1.19 24.39 -15.34
N SER A 247 0.82 23.73 -16.43
CA SER A 247 -0.14 24.32 -17.37
C SER A 247 -1.55 24.31 -16.74
N SER A 248 -2.34 25.35 -16.96
CA SER A 248 -3.74 25.38 -16.51
C SER A 248 -4.62 24.29 -17.15
N ASP A 249 -4.09 23.66 -18.20
CA ASP A 249 -4.72 22.56 -18.95
C ASP A 249 -4.22 21.17 -18.49
N SER A 250 -3.16 21.11 -17.66
CA SER A 250 -2.54 19.87 -17.23
C SER A 250 -3.14 19.35 -15.93
N GLY A 251 -4.21 18.60 -16.10
CA GLY A 251 -4.40 17.40 -15.30
C GLY A 251 -5.62 17.43 -14.41
N LEU A 252 -6.29 16.27 -14.38
CA LEU A 252 -7.23 15.96 -13.32
C LEU A 252 -6.47 15.85 -12.01
N GLY A 253 -7.04 16.41 -10.95
CA GLY A 253 -6.45 16.32 -9.62
C GLY A 253 -7.53 16.26 -8.55
N TRP A 254 -7.13 15.89 -7.36
CA TRP A 254 -7.99 15.97 -6.19
C TRP A 254 -7.18 16.18 -4.92
N ASP A 255 -7.88 16.70 -3.91
CA ASP A 255 -7.45 16.72 -2.53
C ASP A 255 -8.37 15.82 -1.68
N GLY A 256 -7.83 15.30 -0.58
CA GLY A 256 -8.52 14.35 0.30
C GLY A 256 -8.95 13.06 -0.41
N GLY A 257 -10.12 12.54 -0.03
CA GLY A 257 -10.68 11.31 -0.58
C GLY A 257 -10.89 10.23 0.47
N VAL A 258 -10.48 9.00 0.18
CA VAL A 258 -10.65 7.85 1.07
C VAL A 258 -9.33 7.12 1.19
N LEU A 259 -8.84 6.95 2.43
CA LEU A 259 -7.74 6.05 2.72
C LEU A 259 -8.27 4.64 2.92
N LYS A 260 -7.62 3.64 2.32
CA LYS A 260 -7.99 2.22 2.44
C LYS A 260 -6.78 1.38 2.75
N LEU A 261 -6.90 0.47 3.72
CA LEU A 261 -5.95 -0.62 3.91
C LEU A 261 -6.44 -1.83 3.12
N VAL A 262 -5.58 -2.36 2.25
CA VAL A 262 -5.94 -3.45 1.33
C VAL A 262 -4.93 -4.58 1.47
N LEU A 263 -5.43 -5.80 1.69
CA LEU A 263 -4.63 -7.02 1.64
C LEU A 263 -4.47 -7.44 0.17
N CYS A 264 -3.28 -7.22 -0.36
CA CYS A 264 -2.91 -7.47 -1.75
C CYS A 264 -2.16 -8.81 -1.90
N GLU A 265 -2.78 -9.90 -1.45
CA GLU A 265 -2.28 -11.26 -1.64
C GLU A 265 -3.16 -12.04 -2.62
N GLY A 266 -2.54 -12.80 -3.52
CA GLY A 266 -3.28 -13.59 -4.52
C GLY A 266 -3.69 -12.80 -5.76
N ASP A 267 -4.79 -13.21 -6.40
CA ASP A 267 -5.35 -12.55 -7.58
C ASP A 267 -5.86 -11.15 -7.21
N VAL A 268 -5.69 -10.18 -8.13
CA VAL A 268 -6.12 -8.79 -7.90
C VAL A 268 -7.61 -8.68 -7.65
N ASN A 269 -8.42 -9.55 -8.26
CA ASN A 269 -9.86 -9.56 -8.05
C ASN A 269 -10.26 -10.07 -6.65
N ASP A 270 -9.35 -10.77 -5.97
CA ASP A 270 -9.56 -11.32 -4.63
C ASP A 270 -8.97 -10.42 -3.52
N TRP A 271 -8.40 -9.26 -3.87
CA TRP A 271 -7.85 -8.34 -2.89
C TRP A 271 -8.91 -7.79 -1.94
N ILE A 272 -8.60 -7.78 -0.65
CA ILE A 272 -9.57 -7.52 0.42
C ILE A 272 -9.31 -6.16 1.05
N VAL A 273 -10.31 -5.29 1.09
CA VAL A 273 -10.25 -4.05 1.88
C VAL A 273 -10.44 -4.41 3.35
N LEU A 274 -9.40 -4.18 4.16
CA LEU A 274 -9.41 -4.42 5.60
C LEU A 274 -10.15 -3.33 6.37
N GLY A 275 -10.07 -2.09 5.88
CA GLY A 275 -10.75 -0.94 6.45
C GLY A 275 -10.56 0.32 5.61
N SER A 276 -11.35 1.35 5.89
CA SER A 276 -11.27 2.63 5.19
C SER A 276 -11.67 3.81 6.07
N VAL A 277 -11.11 4.99 5.79
CA VAL A 277 -11.48 6.26 6.43
C VAL A 277 -11.52 7.40 5.42
N ASP A 278 -12.53 8.27 5.53
CA ASP A 278 -12.63 9.48 4.71
C ASP A 278 -11.65 10.54 5.21
N VAL A 279 -11.07 11.31 4.28
CA VAL A 279 -10.14 12.40 4.54
C VAL A 279 -10.53 13.64 3.73
N HIS A 280 -10.36 14.83 4.34
CA HIS A 280 -10.92 16.11 3.88
C HIS A 280 -9.89 17.24 3.76
#